data_AF-C5FZN8-F1
#
_entry.id   AF-C5FZN8-F1
#
_cell.length_a   1.000
_cell.length_b   1.000
_cell.length_c   1.000
_cell.angle_alpha   90.00
_cell.angle_beta   90.00
_cell.angle_gamma   90.00
#
_symmetry.space_group_name_H-M   'P 1'
#
loop_
_entity.id
_entity.type
_entity.pdbx_description
1 polymer ?
#
loop_
_entity_poly.entity_id
_entity_poly.type
_entity_poly.pdbx_seq_one_letter_code
_entity_poly.pdbx_strand_id
1 'polypeptide(L)'
;MRAVSLLSELRERLVFHDNNNPGTMQIDHGNEGFDLLVNLTNDIPDFWNYSGLDLSAPIPSPEEAGGLPQLLDLLDTPYSDPSSQLQSEFGIYTSPIDKHWVEKEISTQDMVTLHYNFFEYYYPVLPILSQSRFRTERNNNPASLPIQALSYGVALIGTTVSSRFNHLQQVCYTAARNLRAPASSTRQPIRLEEMRRSFWALYVFEGYASVRMNKACLLDEDNLQIRLPSPGQLTDDFVPSPTIPFLGNPERLRAMIHLVSPFSAIVIMVKLARWSYKHVYILSIRPTDEGFWDRHYRLVKMISDYTAIFQDHLSAAAVREDPLAFSLHTNLCATHIYLHEAAIQKVEDQELPKLVAAESKKCSTAAALKILSAIRMNWPAQRSERDFFTLQATFLGHPLATGMKALTRCLQESGDATSINIVDALRLLRAALDQVEEPEGYWHITSTVASTTLEKWDNKQGGFNTGS
;
A
#
# COMPACT_ATOMS: atom_id res chain seq x y z
N MET A 1 -12.00 -15.56 0.29
CA MET A 1 -12.41 -15.76 -1.12
C MET A 1 -12.47 -14.45 -1.91
N ARG A 2 -13.06 -13.37 -1.37
CA ARG A 2 -12.79 -12.02 -1.90
C ARG A 2 -11.29 -11.71 -1.92
N ALA A 3 -10.53 -12.10 -0.89
CA ALA A 3 -9.05 -12.05 -0.87
C ALA A 3 -8.34 -12.67 -2.09
N VAL A 4 -8.94 -13.65 -2.77
CA VAL A 4 -8.34 -14.34 -3.92
C VAL A 4 -8.67 -13.62 -5.22
N SER A 5 -9.94 -13.21 -5.40
CA SER A 5 -10.38 -12.26 -6.44
C SER A 5 -9.56 -10.97 -6.36
N LEU A 6 -9.33 -10.48 -5.13
CA LEU A 6 -8.48 -9.36 -4.79
C LEU A 6 -7.04 -9.56 -5.23
N LEU A 7 -6.40 -10.69 -4.86
CA LEU A 7 -4.99 -10.94 -5.21
C LEU A 7 -4.81 -11.12 -6.71
N SER A 8 -5.80 -11.70 -7.42
CA SER A 8 -5.81 -11.69 -8.89
C SER A 8 -6.01 -10.27 -9.43
N GLU A 9 -7.05 -9.55 -9.02
CA GLU A 9 -7.39 -8.19 -9.50
C GLU A 9 -6.28 -7.18 -9.22
N LEU A 10 -5.57 -7.33 -8.08
CA LEU A 10 -4.37 -6.58 -7.70
C LEU A 10 -3.26 -6.67 -8.75
N ARG A 11 -3.22 -7.72 -9.60
CA ARG A 11 -2.16 -7.92 -10.60
C ARG A 11 -2.60 -7.90 -12.06
N GLU A 12 -3.89 -8.10 -12.41
CA GLU A 12 -4.37 -8.00 -13.81
C GLU A 12 -3.84 -6.75 -14.49
N ARG A 13 -3.89 -5.69 -13.71
CA ARG A 13 -3.63 -4.39 -14.22
C ARG A 13 -2.38 -3.77 -13.61
N LEU A 14 -1.52 -4.59 -12.96
CA LEU A 14 -0.12 -4.22 -12.70
C LEU A 14 0.77 -4.43 -13.95
N VAL A 15 0.34 -5.17 -14.97
CA VAL A 15 1.28 -5.75 -15.97
C VAL A 15 0.89 -5.72 -17.46
N PHE A 16 -0.35 -5.52 -17.95
CA PHE A 16 -0.56 -5.44 -19.42
C PHE A 16 -1.76 -4.60 -19.88
N HIS A 17 -1.53 -3.69 -20.85
CA HIS A 17 -2.19 -3.84 -22.15
C HIS A 17 -1.15 -4.02 -23.26
N ASP A 18 -1.29 -5.10 -24.02
CA ASP A 18 -1.00 -5.09 -25.44
C ASP A 18 -2.34 -5.32 -26.15
N ASN A 19 -2.60 -4.57 -27.22
CA ASN A 19 -3.57 -4.97 -28.24
C ASN A 19 -3.35 -4.17 -29.53
N ASN A 20 -2.78 -4.88 -30.50
CA ASN A 20 -3.12 -4.85 -31.93
C ASN A 20 -3.11 -3.51 -32.67
N ASN A 21 -1.95 -3.20 -33.27
CA ASN A 21 -1.90 -2.63 -34.62
C ASN A 21 -0.59 -3.06 -35.33
N PRO A 22 -0.60 -3.59 -36.57
CA PRO A 22 0.62 -3.99 -37.25
C PRO A 22 1.25 -2.74 -37.88
N GLY A 23 2.11 -2.05 -37.12
CA GLY A 23 2.83 -0.89 -37.63
C GLY A 23 3.69 -0.20 -36.57
N THR A 24 4.94 -0.66 -36.44
CA THR A 24 6.11 0.09 -35.92
C THR A 24 5.89 1.01 -34.71
N MET A 25 6.21 0.53 -33.50
CA MET A 25 7.15 1.18 -32.56
C MET A 25 7.44 0.24 -31.38
N GLN A 26 8.72 0.05 -31.09
CA GLN A 26 9.22 -0.54 -29.85
C GLN A 26 9.09 0.47 -28.69
N ILE A 27 9.13 -0.08 -27.47
CA ILE A 27 9.23 0.55 -26.13
C ILE A 27 7.87 0.58 -25.41
N ASP A 28 7.70 -0.24 -24.35
CA ASP A 28 7.66 0.24 -22.95
C ASP A 28 7.46 -0.92 -21.96
N HIS A 29 8.31 -1.01 -20.93
CA HIS A 29 8.15 -1.96 -19.83
C HIS A 29 8.38 -1.26 -18.50
N GLY A 30 7.31 -1.18 -17.70
CA GLY A 30 7.39 -0.85 -16.28
C GLY A 30 6.74 0.47 -15.88
N ASN A 31 5.43 0.67 -16.10
CA ASN A 31 4.75 1.81 -15.44
C ASN A 31 3.23 1.73 -15.19
N GLU A 32 2.48 0.78 -15.75
CA GLU A 32 1.00 0.92 -15.79
C GLU A 32 0.27 0.54 -14.50
N GLY A 33 0.97 -0.02 -13.51
CA GLY A 33 0.28 -0.87 -12.57
C GLY A 33 -0.67 -0.24 -11.54
N PHE A 34 -0.46 1.03 -11.23
CA PHE A 34 -1.22 1.77 -10.23
C PHE A 34 -2.39 2.56 -10.83
N ASP A 35 -2.28 2.96 -12.10
CA ASP A 35 -3.36 3.66 -12.80
C ASP A 35 -4.62 2.81 -12.90
N LEU A 36 -4.42 1.51 -12.81
CA LEU A 36 -5.43 0.52 -12.99
C LEU A 36 -6.03 -0.01 -11.67
N LEU A 37 -5.34 0.15 -10.53
CA LEU A 37 -5.92 -0.02 -9.18
C LEU A 37 -7.00 1.04 -8.90
N VAL A 38 -6.83 2.24 -9.45
CA VAL A 38 -7.85 3.30 -9.38
C VAL A 38 -9.01 2.99 -10.32
N ASN A 39 -8.78 2.35 -11.47
CA ASN A 39 -9.88 1.90 -12.31
C ASN A 39 -10.64 0.72 -11.67
N LEU A 40 -10.00 -0.15 -10.87
CA LEU A 40 -10.66 -1.23 -10.13
C LEU A 40 -11.74 -0.71 -9.16
N THR A 41 -11.46 0.37 -8.44
CA THR A 41 -12.41 0.97 -7.50
C THR A 41 -13.51 1.76 -8.22
N ASN A 42 -13.22 2.33 -9.40
CA ASN A 42 -14.18 3.06 -10.23
C ASN A 42 -15.11 2.14 -11.07
N ASP A 43 -14.60 1.01 -11.55
CA ASP A 43 -15.30 0.10 -12.48
C ASP A 43 -16.28 -0.86 -11.78
N ILE A 44 -16.23 -0.95 -10.44
CA ILE A 44 -17.09 -1.81 -9.63
C ILE A 44 -17.82 -0.94 -8.59
N PRO A 45 -19.05 -0.47 -8.88
CA PRO A 45 -19.82 0.45 -8.00
C PRO A 45 -20.06 -0.07 -6.57
N ASP A 46 -19.91 -1.39 -6.36
CA ASP A 46 -20.11 -2.09 -5.09
C ASP A 46 -18.85 -2.79 -4.55
N PHE A 47 -17.65 -2.43 -5.00
CA PHE A 47 -16.40 -3.08 -4.59
C PHE A 47 -16.23 -3.10 -3.06
N TRP A 48 -16.60 -1.99 -2.43
CA TRP A 48 -16.59 -1.78 -0.99
C TRP A 48 -17.90 -2.19 -0.30
N ASN A 49 -18.86 -2.80 -1.00
CA ASN A 49 -20.13 -3.19 -0.40
C ASN A 49 -19.93 -4.46 0.49
N TYR A 50 -19.84 -4.23 1.81
CA TYR A 50 -19.52 -5.24 2.82
C TYR A 50 -20.73 -6.01 3.37
N SER A 51 -21.93 -5.82 2.78
CA SER A 51 -23.24 -6.27 3.31
C SER A 51 -23.41 -7.78 3.61
N GLY A 52 -22.37 -8.60 3.47
CA GLY A 52 -22.37 -10.03 3.82
C GLY A 52 -21.10 -10.54 4.52
N LEU A 53 -20.17 -9.68 4.95
CA LEU A 53 -18.94 -10.08 5.64
C LEU A 53 -18.82 -9.35 6.99
N ASP A 54 -19.04 -10.05 8.09
CA ASP A 54 -18.84 -9.49 9.44
C ASP A 54 -17.35 -9.43 9.80
N LEU A 55 -16.63 -8.52 9.16
CA LEU A 55 -15.23 -8.17 9.49
C LEU A 55 -15.14 -7.29 10.75
N SER A 56 -16.29 -6.85 11.27
CA SER A 56 -16.45 -5.99 12.44
C SER A 56 -16.49 -6.79 13.75
N ALA A 57 -16.92 -8.05 13.70
CA ALA A 57 -17.00 -8.93 14.85
C ALA A 57 -15.65 -9.14 15.55
N PRO A 58 -15.63 -9.18 16.90
CA PRO A 58 -14.54 -9.82 17.64
C PRO A 58 -14.42 -11.26 17.14
N ILE A 59 -13.20 -11.72 16.87
CA ILE A 59 -13.00 -13.14 16.60
C ILE A 59 -13.05 -13.85 17.96
N PRO A 60 -13.96 -14.81 18.18
CA PRO A 60 -14.11 -15.46 19.48
C PRO A 60 -12.81 -16.16 19.88
N SER A 61 -12.47 -16.08 21.17
CA SER A 61 -11.30 -16.76 21.72
C SER A 61 -11.53 -18.29 21.74
N PRO A 62 -10.46 -19.11 21.78
CA PRO A 62 -10.61 -20.57 21.88
C PRO A 62 -11.42 -21.02 23.10
N GLU A 63 -11.45 -20.23 24.18
CA GLU A 63 -12.17 -20.51 25.42
C GLU A 63 -13.69 -20.28 25.29
N GLU A 64 -14.13 -19.36 24.41
CA GLU A 64 -15.55 -19.09 24.17
C GLU A 64 -16.21 -20.12 23.23
N ALA A 65 -15.42 -20.93 22.52
CA ALA A 65 -15.92 -22.02 21.68
C ALA A 65 -16.39 -23.26 22.49
N GLY A 66 -16.09 -23.31 23.80
CA GLY A 66 -16.34 -24.46 24.68
C GLY A 66 -17.65 -24.43 25.47
N GLY A 67 -18.47 -23.38 25.37
CA GLY A 67 -19.66 -23.23 26.22
C GLY A 67 -20.87 -22.70 25.46
N LEU A 68 -21.70 -23.59 24.93
CA LEU A 68 -23.05 -23.26 24.45
C LEU A 68 -24.06 -24.27 25.01
N PRO A 69 -24.89 -23.88 26.00
CA PRO A 69 -26.19 -24.50 26.21
C PRO A 69 -27.13 -24.09 25.05
N GLN A 70 -27.80 -25.11 24.51
CA GLN A 70 -29.00 -25.11 23.65
C GLN A 70 -29.64 -23.74 23.35
N LEU A 71 -29.42 -23.24 22.14
CA LEU A 71 -30.17 -22.13 21.54
C LEU A 71 -30.88 -22.66 20.28
N LEU A 72 -31.65 -23.74 20.45
CA LEU A 72 -32.40 -24.42 19.39
C LEU A 72 -33.88 -24.03 19.34
N ASP A 73 -34.37 -23.09 20.16
CA ASP A 73 -35.81 -22.84 20.35
C ASP A 73 -36.32 -21.46 19.88
N LEU A 74 -35.65 -20.79 18.93
CA LEU A 74 -36.15 -19.50 18.38
C LEU A 74 -36.35 -19.47 16.86
N LEU A 75 -36.46 -20.63 16.22
CA LEU A 75 -36.83 -20.73 14.80
C LEU A 75 -38.20 -21.40 14.64
N ASP A 76 -39.25 -20.81 15.20
CA ASP A 76 -40.64 -21.14 14.82
C ASP A 76 -41.57 -19.94 15.08
N THR A 77 -41.57 -18.97 14.15
CA THR A 77 -42.74 -18.11 13.92
C THR A 77 -42.87 -17.82 12.43
N PRO A 78 -44.00 -18.18 11.78
CA PRO A 78 -44.24 -17.81 10.39
C PRO A 78 -44.79 -16.39 10.33
N TYR A 79 -44.21 -15.53 9.49
CA TYR A 79 -44.82 -14.24 9.16
C TYR A 79 -44.95 -14.11 7.63
N SER A 80 -46.18 -13.84 7.19
CA SER A 80 -46.59 -13.74 5.79
C SER A 80 -46.61 -12.26 5.33
N ASP A 81 -45.95 -12.01 4.19
CA ASP A 81 -46.19 -11.10 3.02
C ASP A 81 -46.86 -9.69 3.20
N PRO A 82 -46.65 -8.65 2.32
CA PRO A 82 -46.58 -8.75 0.85
C PRO A 82 -45.61 -7.81 0.07
N SER A 83 -45.07 -8.33 -1.04
CA SER A 83 -44.71 -7.67 -2.32
C SER A 83 -44.31 -6.17 -2.38
N SER A 84 -43.09 -5.91 -2.85
CA SER A 84 -42.86 -4.97 -3.97
C SER A 84 -41.60 -5.34 -4.73
N GLN A 85 -41.77 -5.49 -6.05
CA GLN A 85 -40.81 -5.94 -7.04
C GLN A 85 -39.58 -5.04 -7.13
N LEU A 86 -38.41 -5.65 -7.01
CA LEU A 86 -37.23 -5.31 -7.82
C LEU A 86 -36.51 -6.64 -8.07
N GLN A 87 -36.92 -7.30 -9.15
CA GLN A 87 -36.14 -8.37 -9.76
C GLN A 87 -34.78 -7.78 -10.11
N SER A 88 -33.77 -8.13 -9.30
CA SER A 88 -32.39 -7.94 -9.71
C SER A 88 -32.12 -8.97 -10.81
N GLU A 89 -32.00 -8.47 -12.03
CA GLU A 89 -31.44 -9.17 -13.19
C GLU A 89 -29.97 -9.55 -12.93
N PHE A 90 -29.72 -10.52 -12.06
CA PHE A 90 -28.49 -11.31 -12.13
C PHE A 90 -28.82 -12.59 -12.87
N GLY A 91 -28.88 -12.46 -14.20
CA GLY A 91 -28.86 -13.61 -15.09
C GLY A 91 -27.67 -14.49 -14.73
N ILE A 92 -27.96 -15.71 -14.31
CA ILE A 92 -26.96 -16.77 -14.18
C ILE A 92 -26.49 -17.07 -15.61
N TYR A 93 -25.50 -16.34 -16.10
CA TYR A 93 -24.75 -16.73 -17.29
C TYR A 93 -23.87 -17.91 -16.90
N THR A 94 -24.45 -19.12 -16.89
CA THR A 94 -23.66 -20.34 -17.11
C THR A 94 -23.32 -20.40 -18.60
N SER A 95 -22.37 -19.57 -19.03
CA SER A 95 -21.69 -19.86 -20.30
C SER A 95 -20.90 -21.16 -20.12
N PRO A 96 -20.90 -22.09 -21.09
CA PRO A 96 -19.98 -23.21 -21.07
C PRO A 96 -18.57 -22.64 -20.97
N ILE A 97 -17.90 -22.93 -19.86
CA ILE A 97 -16.50 -22.61 -19.63
C ILE A 97 -15.70 -23.25 -20.76
N ASP A 98 -15.21 -22.43 -21.70
CA ASP A 98 -14.31 -22.85 -22.77
C ASP A 98 -13.06 -23.46 -22.13
N LYS A 99 -12.91 -24.78 -22.25
CA LYS A 99 -11.77 -25.55 -21.72
C LYS A 99 -10.45 -25.28 -22.47
N HIS A 100 -10.36 -24.17 -23.22
CA HIS A 100 -9.23 -23.85 -24.10
C HIS A 100 -8.23 -22.85 -23.49
N TRP A 101 -8.48 -22.28 -22.30
CA TRP A 101 -7.66 -21.19 -21.75
C TRP A 101 -6.37 -21.63 -21.01
N VAL A 102 -6.00 -22.91 -21.05
CA VAL A 102 -4.75 -23.41 -20.45
C VAL A 102 -3.78 -23.81 -21.55
N GLU A 103 -3.30 -22.86 -22.36
CA GLU A 103 -2.24 -23.16 -23.35
C GLU A 103 -0.83 -23.18 -22.72
N LYS A 104 -0.68 -22.83 -21.44
CA LYS A 104 0.59 -22.95 -20.73
C LYS A 104 0.39 -23.41 -19.29
N GLU A 105 0.39 -24.72 -19.07
CA GLU A 105 0.45 -25.28 -17.73
C GLU A 105 1.78 -24.87 -17.09
N ILE A 106 1.70 -24.13 -15.98
CA ILE A 106 2.87 -23.80 -15.17
C ILE A 106 3.39 -25.11 -14.60
N SER A 107 4.69 -25.38 -14.77
CA SER A 107 5.28 -26.62 -14.26
C SER A 107 5.09 -26.72 -12.74
N THR A 108 4.92 -27.94 -12.23
CA THR A 108 4.78 -28.17 -10.79
C THR A 108 5.96 -27.58 -10.01
N GLN A 109 7.17 -27.66 -10.56
CA GLN A 109 8.38 -27.12 -9.96
C GLN A 109 8.36 -25.59 -9.90
N ASP A 110 7.92 -24.93 -10.97
CA ASP A 110 7.78 -23.47 -10.99
C ASP A 110 6.71 -23.03 -10.00
N MET A 111 5.56 -23.73 -9.93
CA MET A 111 4.51 -23.42 -8.94
C MET A 111 5.02 -23.50 -7.50
N VAL A 112 5.78 -24.55 -7.15
CA VAL A 112 6.40 -24.68 -5.82
C VAL A 112 7.38 -23.54 -5.55
N THR A 113 8.19 -23.18 -6.54
CA THR A 113 9.17 -22.08 -6.43
C THR A 113 8.48 -20.73 -6.24
N LEU A 114 7.40 -20.47 -6.98
CA LEU A 114 6.63 -19.23 -6.86
C LEU A 114 5.95 -19.11 -5.48
N HIS A 115 5.41 -20.20 -4.95
CA HIS A 115 4.87 -20.19 -3.59
C HIS A 115 5.95 -19.96 -2.54
N TYR A 116 7.13 -20.57 -2.72
CA TYR A 116 8.28 -20.29 -1.86
C TYR A 116 8.66 -18.82 -1.91
N ASN A 117 8.75 -18.24 -3.12
CA ASN A 117 9.08 -16.82 -3.28
C ASN A 117 8.12 -15.89 -2.51
N PHE A 118 6.81 -16.16 -2.60
CA PHE A 118 5.82 -15.38 -1.85
C PHE A 118 6.06 -15.47 -0.34
N PHE A 119 6.10 -16.68 0.22
CA PHE A 119 6.15 -16.82 1.68
C PHE A 119 7.52 -16.49 2.29
N GLU A 120 8.61 -16.68 1.54
CA GLU A 120 9.95 -16.40 2.04
C GLU A 120 10.30 -14.91 1.93
N TYR A 121 10.08 -14.31 0.76
CA TYR A 121 10.60 -12.98 0.45
C TYR A 121 9.53 -11.89 0.50
N TYR A 122 8.32 -12.16 -0.01
CA TYR A 122 7.28 -11.13 -0.11
C TYR A 122 6.41 -11.02 1.15
N TYR A 123 6.18 -12.13 1.86
CA TYR A 123 5.33 -12.16 3.04
C TYR A 123 5.75 -11.17 4.15
N PRO A 124 7.05 -10.92 4.43
CA PRO A 124 7.47 -9.85 5.34
C PRO A 124 6.98 -8.45 4.94
N VAL A 125 6.78 -8.20 3.64
CA VAL A 125 6.26 -6.93 3.10
C VAL A 125 4.74 -6.88 3.14
N LEU A 126 4.06 -8.03 3.09
CA LEU A 126 2.60 -8.10 3.09
C LEU A 126 2.09 -9.39 3.77
N PRO A 127 1.97 -9.41 5.12
CA PRO A 127 1.70 -10.63 5.88
C PRO A 127 0.20 -10.97 5.95
N ILE A 128 -0.40 -11.29 4.80
CA ILE A 128 -1.87 -11.43 4.64
C ILE A 128 -2.40 -12.87 4.67
N LEU A 129 -1.53 -13.88 4.56
CA LEU A 129 -1.92 -15.30 4.41
C LEU A 129 -1.16 -16.23 5.36
N SER A 130 -1.85 -17.19 5.95
CA SER A 130 -1.24 -18.27 6.72
C SER A 130 -0.61 -19.31 5.80
N GLN A 131 0.70 -19.53 5.97
CA GLN A 131 1.46 -20.51 5.18
C GLN A 131 1.04 -21.95 5.49
N SER A 132 0.90 -22.30 6.77
CA SER A 132 0.53 -23.64 7.21
C SER A 132 -0.87 -24.01 6.71
N ARG A 133 -1.86 -23.13 6.92
CA ARG A 133 -3.23 -23.33 6.41
C ARG A 133 -3.25 -23.45 4.88
N PHE A 134 -2.53 -22.57 4.17
CA PHE A 134 -2.44 -22.63 2.71
C PHE A 134 -1.90 -23.99 2.22
N ARG A 135 -0.81 -24.48 2.82
CA ARG A 135 -0.20 -25.77 2.46
C ARG A 135 -1.15 -26.94 2.78
N THR A 136 -1.75 -26.95 3.97
CA THR A 136 -2.67 -27.99 4.41
C THR A 136 -3.90 -28.09 3.51
N GLU A 137 -4.54 -26.97 3.18
CA GLU A 137 -5.73 -26.98 2.32
C GLU A 137 -5.42 -27.39 0.88
N ARG A 138 -4.25 -27.00 0.36
CA ARG A 138 -3.79 -27.42 -0.96
C ARG A 138 -3.53 -28.92 -1.03
N ASN A 139 -2.95 -29.51 0.01
CA ASN A 139 -2.71 -30.95 0.07
C ASN A 139 -4.02 -31.74 0.23
N ASN A 140 -4.95 -31.23 1.04
CA ASN A 140 -6.20 -31.93 1.34
C ASN A 140 -7.24 -31.82 0.23
N ASN A 141 -7.28 -30.68 -0.48
CA ASN A 141 -8.27 -30.44 -1.53
C ASN A 141 -7.68 -29.66 -2.72
N PRO A 142 -6.75 -30.28 -3.48
CA PRO A 142 -6.09 -29.62 -4.61
C PRO A 142 -7.06 -29.27 -5.75
N ALA A 143 -8.18 -29.99 -5.88
CA ALA A 143 -9.18 -29.77 -6.91
C ALA A 143 -10.16 -28.62 -6.58
N SER A 144 -10.14 -28.10 -5.35
CA SER A 144 -11.01 -27.00 -4.94
C SER A 144 -10.73 -25.72 -5.73
N LEU A 145 -11.73 -25.21 -6.47
CA LEU A 145 -11.63 -23.96 -7.22
C LEU A 145 -11.11 -22.79 -6.35
N PRO A 146 -11.61 -22.54 -5.12
CA PRO A 146 -11.03 -21.52 -4.24
C PRO A 146 -9.54 -21.68 -3.95
N ILE A 147 -9.07 -22.91 -3.77
CA ILE A 147 -7.68 -23.22 -3.42
C ILE A 147 -6.78 -23.09 -4.64
N GLN A 148 -7.26 -23.50 -5.81
CA GLN A 148 -6.57 -23.27 -7.07
C GLN A 148 -6.44 -21.77 -7.36
N ALA A 149 -7.53 -21.02 -7.22
CA ALA A 149 -7.53 -19.58 -7.39
C ALA A 149 -6.53 -18.90 -6.44
N LEU A 150 -6.53 -19.28 -5.16
CA LEU A 150 -5.59 -18.77 -4.18
C LEU A 150 -4.15 -19.16 -4.51
N SER A 151 -3.92 -20.40 -4.96
CA SER A 151 -2.62 -20.90 -5.38
C SER A 151 -2.05 -20.09 -6.53
N TYR A 152 -2.89 -19.75 -7.53
CA TYR A 152 -2.47 -18.87 -8.61
C TYR A 152 -2.24 -17.44 -8.15
N GLY A 153 -3.08 -16.89 -7.25
CA GLY A 153 -2.86 -15.57 -6.64
C GLY A 153 -1.59 -15.46 -5.79
N VAL A 154 -1.21 -16.52 -5.07
CA VAL A 154 0.09 -16.59 -4.36
C VAL A 154 1.24 -16.69 -5.36
N ALA A 155 1.11 -17.53 -6.38
CA ALA A 155 2.13 -17.68 -7.41
C ALA A 155 2.35 -16.38 -8.20
N LEU A 156 1.27 -15.64 -8.45
CA LEU A 156 1.23 -14.33 -9.07
C LEU A 156 2.14 -13.32 -8.37
N ILE A 157 2.05 -13.23 -7.05
CA ILE A 157 2.94 -12.35 -6.27
C ILE A 157 4.35 -12.96 -6.22
N GLY A 158 4.46 -14.29 -6.13
CA GLY A 158 5.74 -14.98 -6.23
C GLY A 158 6.53 -14.67 -7.52
N THR A 159 5.84 -14.31 -8.61
CA THR A 159 6.50 -13.88 -9.86
C THR A 159 7.14 -12.50 -9.76
N THR A 160 6.72 -11.63 -8.84
CA THR A 160 7.28 -10.26 -8.71
C THR A 160 8.61 -10.25 -7.95
N VAL A 161 8.95 -11.37 -7.29
CA VAL A 161 10.20 -11.54 -6.54
C VAL A 161 11.39 -11.84 -7.45
N SER A 162 11.15 -12.29 -8.68
CA SER A 162 12.23 -12.49 -9.64
C SER A 162 11.78 -12.35 -11.09
N SER A 163 12.57 -11.59 -11.86
CA SER A 163 12.32 -11.31 -13.27
C SER A 163 12.26 -12.57 -14.14
N ARG A 164 12.91 -13.66 -13.70
CA ARG A 164 12.85 -14.99 -14.34
C ARG A 164 11.41 -15.45 -14.59
N PHE A 165 10.47 -15.09 -13.72
CA PHE A 165 9.09 -15.53 -13.80
C PHE A 165 8.13 -14.48 -14.39
N ASN A 166 8.65 -13.37 -14.94
CA ASN A 166 7.82 -12.32 -15.56
C ASN A 166 6.90 -12.87 -16.66
N HIS A 167 7.37 -13.85 -17.43
CA HIS A 167 6.57 -14.48 -18.49
C HIS A 167 5.39 -15.33 -17.97
N LEU A 168 5.40 -15.77 -16.71
CA LEU A 168 4.29 -16.49 -16.09
C LEU A 168 3.25 -15.53 -15.52
N GLN A 169 3.51 -14.22 -15.63
CA GLN A 169 2.74 -13.27 -14.90
C GLN A 169 1.27 -13.31 -15.32
N GLN A 170 1.03 -13.11 -16.61
CA GLN A 170 -0.31 -13.11 -17.19
C GLN A 170 -1.03 -14.45 -17.00
N VAL A 171 -0.31 -15.58 -17.03
CA VAL A 171 -0.89 -16.91 -16.86
C VAL A 171 -1.45 -17.09 -15.44
N CYS A 172 -0.63 -16.83 -14.41
CA CYS A 172 -1.09 -16.87 -13.02
C CYS A 172 -2.28 -15.95 -12.79
N TYR A 173 -2.27 -14.80 -13.46
CA TYR A 173 -3.31 -13.79 -13.31
C TYR A 173 -4.66 -14.30 -13.82
N THR A 174 -4.71 -14.65 -15.10
CA THR A 174 -5.92 -15.10 -15.78
C THR A 174 -6.50 -16.33 -15.08
N ALA A 175 -5.64 -17.26 -14.67
CA ALA A 175 -6.05 -18.44 -13.92
C ALA A 175 -6.71 -18.08 -12.58
N ALA A 176 -6.10 -17.19 -11.79
CA ALA A 176 -6.66 -16.79 -10.50
C ALA A 176 -8.02 -16.06 -10.64
N ARG A 177 -8.19 -15.24 -11.69
CA ARG A 177 -9.44 -14.51 -11.96
C ARG A 177 -10.58 -15.43 -12.43
N ASN A 178 -10.29 -16.32 -13.37
CA ASN A 178 -11.31 -17.17 -13.99
C ASN A 178 -11.85 -18.24 -13.03
N LEU A 179 -11.06 -18.60 -12.01
CA LEU A 179 -11.47 -19.50 -10.94
C LEU A 179 -12.33 -18.77 -9.90
N ARG A 180 -13.55 -18.39 -10.30
CA ARG A 180 -14.55 -17.81 -9.40
C ARG A 180 -15.19 -18.92 -8.57
N ALA A 181 -15.22 -18.74 -7.25
CA ALA A 181 -15.84 -19.68 -6.34
C ALA A 181 -16.94 -19.01 -5.50
N PRO A 182 -17.95 -19.77 -5.03
CA PRO A 182 -18.99 -19.25 -4.15
C PRO A 182 -18.43 -18.99 -2.74
N ALA A 183 -18.75 -17.82 -2.16
CA ALA A 183 -18.25 -17.41 -0.85
C ALA A 183 -18.51 -18.49 0.22
N SER A 184 -17.45 -18.96 0.88
CA SER A 184 -17.57 -19.92 1.98
C SER A 184 -17.83 -19.18 3.30
N SER A 185 -18.86 -19.58 4.05
CA SER A 185 -19.23 -19.00 5.35
C SER A 185 -18.35 -19.49 6.51
N THR A 186 -17.05 -19.68 6.27
CA THR A 186 -16.15 -20.35 7.21
C THR A 186 -15.81 -19.42 8.39
N ARG A 187 -16.28 -19.77 9.60
CA ARG A 187 -16.07 -19.01 10.86
C ARG A 187 -14.71 -19.24 11.53
N GLN A 188 -13.69 -19.73 10.82
CA GLN A 188 -12.39 -19.99 11.44
C GLN A 188 -11.64 -18.68 11.74
N PRO A 189 -11.11 -18.50 12.96
CA PRO A 189 -10.38 -17.31 13.38
C PRO A 189 -9.31 -16.83 12.39
N ILE A 190 -8.44 -17.73 11.96
CA ILE A 190 -7.34 -17.42 11.04
C ILE A 190 -7.83 -16.95 9.67
N ARG A 191 -8.92 -17.52 9.16
CA ARG A 191 -9.51 -17.14 7.86
C ARG A 191 -10.14 -15.74 7.92
N LEU A 192 -10.77 -15.39 9.04
CA LEU A 192 -11.30 -14.04 9.26
C LEU A 192 -10.17 -13.01 9.32
N GLU A 193 -9.06 -13.34 10.00
CA GLU A 193 -7.90 -12.45 10.03
C GLU A 193 -7.24 -12.31 8.66
N GLU A 194 -7.08 -13.39 7.88
CA GLU A 194 -6.56 -13.31 6.51
C GLU A 194 -7.43 -12.41 5.62
N MET A 195 -8.75 -12.48 5.78
CA MET A 195 -9.69 -11.59 5.07
C MET A 195 -9.54 -10.14 5.53
N ARG A 196 -9.42 -9.90 6.84
CA ARG A 196 -9.18 -8.57 7.41
C ARG A 196 -7.87 -7.97 6.92
N ARG A 197 -6.77 -8.73 6.94
CA ARG A 197 -5.47 -8.29 6.44
C ARG A 197 -5.48 -8.04 4.94
N SER A 198 -6.15 -8.88 4.17
CA SER A 198 -6.33 -8.67 2.72
C SER A 198 -7.15 -7.41 2.42
N PHE A 199 -8.19 -7.14 3.20
CA PHE A 199 -8.95 -5.90 3.11
C PHE A 199 -8.05 -4.67 3.35
N TRP A 200 -7.27 -4.69 4.43
CA TRP A 200 -6.37 -3.58 4.74
C TRP A 200 -5.23 -3.43 3.73
N ALA A 201 -4.76 -4.53 3.14
CA ALA A 201 -3.80 -4.48 2.03
C ALA A 201 -4.37 -3.68 0.84
N LEU A 202 -5.63 -3.92 0.45
CA LEU A 202 -6.26 -3.11 -0.59
C LEU A 202 -6.37 -1.65 -0.22
N TYR A 203 -6.82 -1.36 1.00
CA TYR A 203 -6.96 0.00 1.48
C TYR A 203 -5.62 0.75 1.37
N VAL A 204 -4.53 0.06 1.71
CA VAL A 204 -3.16 0.56 1.53
C VAL A 204 -2.87 0.81 0.05
N PHE A 205 -3.03 -0.19 -0.82
CA PHE A 205 -2.76 -0.06 -2.25
C PHE A 205 -3.57 1.06 -2.93
N GLU A 206 -4.86 1.19 -2.63
CA GLU A 206 -5.72 2.27 -3.13
C GLU A 206 -5.23 3.64 -2.63
N GLY A 207 -4.79 3.73 -1.38
CA GLY A 207 -4.17 4.92 -0.82
C GLY A 207 -2.95 5.36 -1.64
N TYR A 208 -2.02 4.44 -1.93
CA TYR A 208 -0.84 4.72 -2.75
C TYR A 208 -1.18 5.08 -4.20
N ALA A 209 -2.16 4.40 -4.79
CA ALA A 209 -2.62 4.70 -6.14
C ALA A 209 -3.23 6.11 -6.23
N SER A 210 -3.97 6.54 -5.19
CA SER A 210 -4.51 7.90 -5.07
C SER A 210 -3.40 8.97 -5.07
N VAL A 211 -2.27 8.68 -4.41
CA VAL A 211 -1.09 9.58 -4.42
C VAL A 211 -0.50 9.72 -5.81
N ARG A 212 -0.29 8.59 -6.50
CA ARG A 212 0.36 8.57 -7.81
C ARG A 212 -0.51 9.26 -8.86
N MET A 213 -1.81 9.02 -8.84
CA MET A 213 -2.74 9.57 -9.83
C MET A 213 -3.27 10.96 -9.50
N ASN A 214 -2.96 11.50 -8.31
CA ASN A 214 -3.55 12.75 -7.81
C ASN A 214 -5.09 12.75 -7.86
N LYS A 215 -5.71 11.61 -7.54
CA LYS A 215 -7.17 11.42 -7.53
C LYS A 215 -7.68 11.20 -6.11
N ALA A 216 -8.88 11.71 -5.82
CA ALA A 216 -9.56 11.44 -4.57
C ALA A 216 -9.96 9.96 -4.51
N CYS A 217 -9.82 9.37 -3.33
CA CYS A 217 -10.21 8.01 -3.11
C CYS A 217 -11.74 7.84 -3.06
N LEU A 218 -12.24 6.69 -3.52
CA LEU A 218 -13.65 6.32 -3.54
C LEU A 218 -14.17 5.76 -2.21
N LEU A 219 -13.30 5.22 -1.35
CA LEU A 219 -13.72 4.66 -0.07
C LEU A 219 -14.05 5.75 0.94
N ASP A 220 -15.29 5.73 1.43
CA ASP A 220 -15.74 6.55 2.56
C ASP A 220 -15.23 5.99 3.89
N GLU A 221 -14.14 6.57 4.39
CA GLU A 221 -13.46 6.16 5.62
C GLU A 221 -14.27 6.44 6.89
N ASP A 222 -15.17 7.43 6.87
CA ASP A 222 -15.89 7.87 8.07
C ASP A 222 -16.93 6.81 8.50
N ASN A 223 -17.34 5.95 7.56
CA ASN A 223 -18.29 4.86 7.78
C ASN A 223 -17.63 3.47 7.90
N LEU A 224 -16.29 3.39 7.88
CA LEU A 224 -15.59 2.11 7.86
C LEU A 224 -15.56 1.42 9.24
N GLN A 225 -16.43 0.42 9.43
CA GLN A 225 -16.52 -0.38 10.67
C GLN A 225 -15.69 -1.66 10.60
N ILE A 226 -14.41 -1.55 10.25
CA ILE A 226 -13.47 -2.69 10.20
C ILE A 226 -12.37 -2.50 11.26
N ARG A 227 -12.10 -3.56 12.01
CA ARG A 227 -11.03 -3.58 13.02
C ARG A 227 -9.66 -3.62 12.34
N LEU A 228 -8.66 -2.99 12.95
CA LEU A 228 -7.28 -3.07 12.48
C LEU A 228 -6.76 -4.53 12.44
N PRO A 229 -5.66 -4.81 11.71
CA PRO A 229 -5.02 -6.12 11.75
C PRO A 229 -4.61 -6.54 13.16
N SER A 230 -4.86 -7.80 13.53
CA SER A 230 -4.34 -8.35 14.78
C SER A 230 -2.81 -8.45 14.70
N PRO A 231 -2.07 -8.21 15.80
CA PRO A 231 -0.62 -8.43 15.84
C PRO A 231 -0.29 -9.93 15.71
N GLY A 232 0.98 -10.23 15.44
CA GLY A 232 1.49 -11.60 15.36
C GLY A 232 1.51 -12.20 13.95
N GLN A 233 2.18 -13.35 13.82
CA GLN A 233 2.27 -14.10 12.58
C GLN A 233 1.04 -15.00 12.39
N LEU A 234 0.65 -15.27 11.15
CA LEU A 234 -0.48 -16.15 10.83
C LEU A 234 -0.06 -17.63 10.83
N THR A 235 0.44 -18.10 11.96
CA THR A 235 0.85 -19.48 12.22
C THR A 235 -0.30 -20.31 12.79
N ASP A 236 -0.10 -21.63 12.98
CA ASP A 236 -1.15 -22.53 13.49
C ASP A 236 -1.59 -22.20 14.92
N ASP A 237 -0.73 -21.53 15.69
CA ASP A 237 -0.98 -21.02 17.04
C ASP A 237 -1.51 -19.58 17.06
N PHE A 238 -1.90 -19.02 15.91
CA PHE A 238 -2.44 -17.67 15.84
C PHE A 238 -3.72 -17.54 16.67
N VAL A 239 -3.65 -16.68 17.69
CA VAL A 239 -4.80 -16.27 18.50
C VAL A 239 -5.12 -14.82 18.18
N PRO A 240 -6.30 -14.52 17.61
CA PRO A 240 -6.69 -13.15 17.33
C PRO A 240 -6.93 -12.39 18.61
N SER A 241 -6.56 -11.11 18.59
CA SER A 241 -6.81 -10.23 19.72
C SER A 241 -8.28 -9.78 19.72
N PRO A 242 -9.04 -10.00 20.81
CA PRO A 242 -10.46 -9.66 20.87
C PRO A 242 -10.71 -8.14 20.98
N THR A 243 -9.68 -7.37 21.34
CA THR A 243 -9.79 -5.94 21.68
C THR A 243 -9.28 -5.01 20.58
N ILE A 244 -8.92 -5.52 19.41
CA ILE A 244 -8.34 -4.68 18.34
C ILE A 244 -9.27 -3.51 17.98
N PRO A 245 -8.77 -2.26 18.05
CA PRO A 245 -9.58 -1.07 17.79
C PRO A 245 -9.95 -0.91 16.31
N PHE A 246 -11.00 -0.13 16.08
CA PHE A 246 -11.36 0.37 14.76
C PHE A 246 -10.48 1.56 14.37
N LEU A 247 -10.25 1.74 13.05
CA LEU A 247 -9.48 2.87 12.50
C LEU A 247 -10.07 4.25 12.87
N GLY A 248 -11.38 4.33 13.14
CA GLY A 248 -12.09 5.55 13.51
C GLY A 248 -11.99 5.97 14.98
N ASN A 249 -11.29 5.24 15.85
CA ASN A 249 -11.30 5.49 17.30
C ASN A 249 -9.90 5.85 17.87
N PRO A 250 -9.46 7.12 17.73
CA PRO A 250 -8.12 7.55 18.15
C PRO A 250 -7.86 7.40 19.65
N GLU A 251 -8.86 7.61 20.50
CA GLU A 251 -8.72 7.46 21.95
C GLU A 251 -8.44 5.99 22.33
N ARG A 252 -9.18 5.04 21.73
CA ARG A 252 -8.90 3.61 21.93
C ARG A 252 -7.55 3.19 21.36
N LEU A 253 -7.12 3.76 20.22
CA LEU A 253 -5.80 3.49 19.65
C LEU A 253 -4.68 3.90 20.63
N ARG A 254 -4.82 5.06 21.27
CA ARG A 254 -3.86 5.53 22.27
C ARG A 254 -3.82 4.62 23.50
N ALA A 255 -4.98 4.16 23.96
CA ALA A 255 -5.08 3.24 25.10
C ALA A 255 -4.52 1.83 24.82
N MET A 256 -4.50 1.41 23.55
CA MET A 256 -4.11 0.06 23.12
C MET A 256 -2.88 0.06 22.22
N ILE A 257 -1.94 0.96 22.48
CA ILE A 257 -0.69 1.13 21.71
C ILE A 257 0.10 -0.18 21.53
N HIS A 258 0.15 -1.04 22.56
CA HIS A 258 0.84 -2.32 22.53
C HIS A 258 0.25 -3.34 21.54
N LEU A 259 -0.98 -3.13 21.06
CA LEU A 259 -1.64 -3.97 20.05
C LEU A 259 -1.45 -3.44 18.63
N VAL A 260 -0.89 -2.24 18.46
CA VAL A 260 -0.64 -1.65 17.15
C VAL A 260 0.58 -2.34 16.54
N SER A 261 0.34 -3.28 15.64
CA SER A 261 1.40 -3.89 14.82
C SER A 261 1.96 -2.92 13.78
N PRO A 262 3.16 -3.17 13.21
CA PRO A 262 3.68 -2.41 12.07
C PRO A 262 2.69 -2.32 10.90
N PHE A 263 1.96 -3.41 10.62
CA PHE A 263 0.93 -3.41 9.59
C PHE A 263 -0.27 -2.50 9.93
N SER A 264 -0.71 -2.50 11.18
CA SER A 264 -1.74 -1.56 11.67
C SER A 264 -1.28 -0.11 11.58
N ALA A 265 -0.01 0.16 11.91
CA ALA A 265 0.57 1.49 11.81
C ALA A 265 0.63 1.97 10.36
N ILE A 266 0.92 1.09 9.38
CA ILE A 266 0.83 1.43 7.95
C ILE A 266 -0.59 1.82 7.54
N VAL A 267 -1.62 1.07 7.99
CA VAL A 267 -3.03 1.41 7.72
C VAL A 267 -3.37 2.81 8.22
N ILE A 268 -2.95 3.13 9.45
CA ILE A 268 -3.18 4.46 10.03
C ILE A 268 -2.37 5.53 9.28
N MET A 269 -1.12 5.25 8.93
CA MET A 269 -0.29 6.16 8.12
C MET A 269 -0.95 6.48 6.78
N VAL A 270 -1.51 5.48 6.08
CA VAL A 270 -2.23 5.70 4.81
C VAL A 270 -3.46 6.60 5.02
N LYS A 271 -4.19 6.46 6.13
CA LYS A 271 -5.27 7.39 6.49
C LYS A 271 -4.76 8.83 6.66
N LEU A 272 -3.66 9.02 7.36
CA LEU A 272 -3.04 10.35 7.53
C LEU A 272 -2.58 10.94 6.20
N ALA A 273 -2.02 10.11 5.33
CA ALA A 273 -1.62 10.49 3.97
C ALA A 273 -2.84 10.96 3.18
N ARG A 274 -3.92 10.16 3.15
CA ARG A 274 -5.18 10.49 2.46
C ARG A 274 -5.83 11.78 2.95
N TRP A 275 -5.84 12.03 4.26
CA TRP A 275 -6.28 13.31 4.81
C TRP A 275 -5.38 14.48 4.40
N SER A 276 -4.07 14.26 4.32
CA SER A 276 -3.13 15.26 3.82
C SER A 276 -3.36 15.55 2.33
N TYR A 277 -3.57 14.54 1.48
CA TYR A 277 -3.95 14.74 0.07
C TYR A 277 -5.24 15.52 -0.08
N LYS A 278 -6.29 15.17 0.68
CA LYS A 278 -7.55 15.92 0.66
C LYS A 278 -7.34 17.39 1.01
N HIS A 279 -6.51 17.68 2.00
CA HIS A 279 -6.18 19.06 2.39
C HIS A 279 -5.43 19.82 1.29
N VAL A 280 -4.43 19.22 0.66
CA VAL A 280 -3.67 19.84 -0.44
C VAL A 280 -4.53 19.98 -1.70
N TYR A 281 -5.39 19.01 -1.99
CA TYR A 281 -6.36 19.09 -3.07
C TYR A 281 -7.32 20.26 -2.85
N ILE A 282 -7.84 20.47 -1.64
CA ILE A 282 -8.68 21.64 -1.34
C ILE A 282 -7.92 22.94 -1.62
N LEU A 283 -6.64 23.03 -1.24
CA LEU A 283 -5.81 24.20 -1.55
C LEU A 283 -5.71 24.45 -3.07
N SER A 284 -5.56 23.40 -3.89
CA SER A 284 -5.42 23.55 -5.34
C SER A 284 -6.71 24.01 -6.03
N ILE A 285 -7.89 23.59 -5.55
CA ILE A 285 -9.18 24.00 -6.13
C ILE A 285 -9.77 25.26 -5.47
N ARG A 286 -9.36 25.59 -4.24
CA ARG A 286 -9.84 26.75 -3.46
C ARG A 286 -8.66 27.46 -2.78
N PRO A 287 -7.86 28.25 -3.52
CA PRO A 287 -6.69 28.94 -2.97
C PRO A 287 -7.01 29.90 -1.80
N THR A 288 -8.22 30.46 -1.81
CA THR A 288 -8.76 31.36 -0.78
C THR A 288 -9.47 30.63 0.37
N ASP A 289 -9.27 29.32 0.55
CA ASP A 289 -9.81 28.56 1.70
C ASP A 289 -9.33 29.19 3.03
N GLU A 290 -10.24 29.90 3.71
CA GLU A 290 -10.01 30.50 5.02
C GLU A 290 -9.76 29.43 6.10
N GLY A 291 -10.34 28.24 5.93
CA GLY A 291 -10.18 27.10 6.85
C GLY A 291 -8.87 26.33 6.66
N PHE A 292 -7.96 26.79 5.80
CA PHE A 292 -6.71 26.10 5.50
C PHE A 292 -5.86 25.89 6.74
N TRP A 293 -5.58 26.97 7.50
CA TRP A 293 -4.63 26.94 8.61
C TRP A 293 -5.12 26.06 9.76
N ASP A 294 -6.40 26.18 10.13
CA ASP A 294 -7.00 25.33 11.17
C ASP A 294 -6.94 23.85 10.81
N ARG A 295 -7.27 23.54 9.55
CA ARG A 295 -7.19 22.16 9.03
C ARG A 295 -5.74 21.66 9.01
N HIS A 296 -4.82 22.50 8.56
CA HIS A 296 -3.40 22.21 8.47
C HIS A 296 -2.80 21.88 9.85
N TYR A 297 -2.96 22.78 10.83
CA TYR A 297 -2.41 22.57 12.17
C TYR A 297 -3.06 21.37 12.88
N ARG A 298 -4.34 21.10 12.64
CA ARG A 298 -4.99 19.87 13.13
C ARG A 298 -4.33 18.62 12.55
N LEU A 299 -4.03 18.61 11.26
CA LEU A 299 -3.34 17.50 10.60
C LEU A 299 -1.91 17.32 11.11
N VAL A 300 -1.14 18.42 11.26
CA VAL A 300 0.22 18.40 11.83
C VAL A 300 0.20 17.80 13.23
N LYS A 301 -0.71 18.27 14.11
CA LYS A 301 -0.86 17.74 15.46
C LYS A 301 -1.19 16.25 15.44
N MET A 302 -2.09 15.83 14.56
CA MET A 302 -2.51 14.44 14.46
C MET A 302 -1.40 13.52 13.99
N ILE A 303 -0.61 13.93 12.99
CA ILE A 303 0.59 13.21 12.56
C ILE A 303 1.59 13.08 13.72
N SER A 304 1.79 14.16 14.49
CA SER A 304 2.67 14.12 15.67
C SER A 304 2.17 13.16 16.75
N ASP A 305 0.87 13.20 17.08
CA ASP A 305 0.25 12.30 18.06
C ASP A 305 0.41 10.83 17.64
N TYR A 306 0.19 10.49 16.37
CA TYR A 306 0.39 9.12 15.86
C TYR A 306 1.86 8.72 15.75
N THR A 307 2.75 9.65 15.42
CA THR A 307 4.20 9.40 15.42
C THR A 307 4.66 8.98 16.82
N ALA A 308 4.12 9.58 17.88
CA ALA A 308 4.39 9.17 19.26
C ALA A 308 3.84 7.76 19.56
N ILE A 309 2.67 7.41 18.99
CA ILE A 309 2.10 6.06 19.12
C ILE A 309 2.98 5.01 18.42
N PHE A 310 3.65 5.37 17.33
CA PHE A 310 4.48 4.43 16.55
C PHE A 310 5.94 4.39 16.98
N GLN A 311 6.34 5.05 18.07
CA GLN A 311 7.74 5.28 18.40
C GLN A 311 8.61 4.01 18.40
N ASP A 312 8.08 2.89 18.92
CA ASP A 312 8.81 1.62 18.96
C ASP A 312 9.11 1.07 17.55
N HIS A 313 8.14 1.20 16.63
CA HIS A 313 8.26 0.82 15.22
C HIS A 313 9.11 1.79 14.41
N LEU A 314 9.34 3.01 14.90
CA LEU A 314 10.14 4.03 14.24
C LEU A 314 11.59 4.08 14.76
N SER A 315 11.97 3.17 15.65
CA SER A 315 13.34 3.04 16.14
C SER A 315 14.30 2.62 15.02
N ALA A 316 15.57 3.00 15.12
CA ALA A 316 16.58 2.64 14.11
C ALA A 316 16.76 1.11 13.96
N ALA A 317 16.56 0.36 15.04
CA ALA A 317 16.59 -1.11 15.01
C ALA A 317 15.39 -1.66 14.22
N ALA A 318 14.17 -1.23 14.56
CA ALA A 318 12.96 -1.67 13.85
C ALA A 318 13.01 -1.32 12.36
N VAL A 319 13.38 -0.08 12.02
CA VAL A 319 13.49 0.41 10.63
C VAL A 319 14.54 -0.36 9.82
N ARG A 320 15.53 -1.00 10.47
CA ARG A 320 16.55 -1.81 9.80
C ARG A 320 16.14 -3.27 9.61
N GLU A 321 15.33 -3.79 10.54
CA GLU A 321 15.07 -5.23 10.66
C GLU A 321 13.69 -5.64 10.15
N ASP A 322 12.71 -4.72 10.17
CA ASP A 322 11.34 -4.96 9.73
C ASP A 322 11.00 -4.13 8.48
N PRO A 323 10.72 -4.77 7.33
CA PRO A 323 10.29 -4.08 6.11
C PRO A 323 9.06 -3.20 6.32
N LEU A 324 8.10 -3.59 7.16
CA LEU A 324 6.90 -2.80 7.42
C LEU A 324 7.25 -1.54 8.22
N ALA A 325 8.13 -1.64 9.21
CA ALA A 325 8.65 -0.50 9.96
C ALA A 325 9.40 0.49 9.06
N PHE A 326 10.21 -0.03 8.13
CA PHE A 326 10.89 0.79 7.13
C PHE A 326 9.91 1.55 6.22
N SER A 327 8.90 0.85 5.68
CA SER A 327 7.84 1.46 4.86
C SER A 327 7.03 2.50 5.65
N LEU A 328 6.68 2.20 6.90
CA LEU A 328 5.98 3.11 7.80
C LEU A 328 6.80 4.40 8.00
N HIS A 329 8.09 4.27 8.32
CA HIS A 329 8.95 5.40 8.64
C HIS A 329 9.13 6.34 7.44
N THR A 330 9.46 5.79 6.28
CA THR A 330 9.68 6.56 5.05
C THR A 330 8.42 7.28 4.59
N ASN A 331 7.27 6.59 4.60
CA ASN A 331 5.99 7.17 4.15
C ASN A 331 5.35 8.13 5.15
N LEU A 332 5.56 7.94 6.45
CA LEU A 332 5.15 8.92 7.46
C LEU A 332 5.95 10.21 7.32
N CYS A 333 7.26 10.12 7.06
CA CYS A 333 8.09 11.29 6.76
C CYS A 333 7.64 11.97 5.46
N ALA A 334 7.34 11.20 4.40
CA ALA A 334 6.83 11.73 3.14
C ALA A 334 5.51 12.49 3.34
N THR A 335 4.58 11.92 4.10
CA THR A 335 3.30 12.56 4.47
C THR A 335 3.53 13.88 5.20
N HIS A 336 4.49 13.91 6.13
CA HIS A 336 4.86 15.11 6.87
C HIS A 336 5.46 16.20 5.96
N ILE A 337 6.37 15.82 5.04
CA ILE A 337 6.90 16.73 4.01
C ILE A 337 5.75 17.28 3.18
N TYR A 338 4.91 16.41 2.63
CA TYR A 338 3.81 16.79 1.74
C TYR A 338 2.87 17.82 2.37
N LEU A 339 2.54 17.65 3.65
CA LEU A 339 1.74 18.61 4.41
C LEU A 339 2.45 19.97 4.53
N HIS A 340 3.70 20.00 4.98
CA HIS A 340 4.47 21.24 5.16
C HIS A 340 4.75 21.97 3.83
N GLU A 341 4.96 21.22 2.75
CA GLU A 341 5.09 21.77 1.40
C GLU A 341 3.86 22.57 0.98
N ALA A 342 2.66 22.14 1.36
CA ALA A 342 1.42 22.89 1.08
C ALA A 342 1.34 24.20 1.87
N ALA A 343 1.81 24.23 3.11
CA ALA A 343 1.89 25.48 3.88
C ALA A 343 2.94 26.45 3.29
N ILE A 344 4.08 25.92 2.85
CA ILE A 344 5.12 26.73 2.16
C ILE A 344 4.53 27.31 0.88
N GLN A 345 3.89 26.48 0.05
CA GLN A 345 3.26 26.91 -1.18
C GLN A 345 2.20 28.00 -0.93
N LYS A 346 1.32 27.83 0.06
CA LYS A 346 0.31 28.86 0.36
C LYS A 346 0.94 30.18 0.81
N VAL A 347 2.04 30.14 1.58
CA VAL A 347 2.78 31.35 1.98
C VAL A 347 3.40 32.04 0.78
N GLU A 348 3.98 31.28 -0.15
CA GLU A 348 4.56 31.80 -1.38
C GLU A 348 3.48 32.40 -2.31
N ASP A 349 2.37 31.69 -2.52
CA ASP A 349 1.25 32.11 -3.38
C ASP A 349 0.52 33.36 -2.85
N GLN A 350 0.48 33.56 -1.53
CA GLN A 350 -0.16 34.72 -0.87
C GLN A 350 0.85 35.81 -0.48
N GLU A 351 2.12 35.66 -0.86
CA GLU A 351 3.21 36.60 -0.52
C GLU A 351 3.30 36.93 0.99
N LEU A 352 3.00 35.93 1.84
CA LEU A 352 3.04 36.10 3.28
C LEU A 352 4.51 36.19 3.78
N PRO A 353 4.76 36.76 4.98
CA PRO A 353 6.11 36.88 5.52
C PRO A 353 6.83 35.53 5.57
N LYS A 354 8.09 35.49 5.12
CA LYS A 354 8.92 34.26 5.09
C LYS A 354 8.99 33.54 6.45
N LEU A 355 8.85 34.28 7.56
CA LEU A 355 8.80 33.73 8.91
C LEU A 355 7.64 32.73 9.11
N VAL A 356 6.52 32.91 8.42
CA VAL A 356 5.35 32.02 8.48
C VAL A 356 5.67 30.63 7.92
N ALA A 357 6.51 30.56 6.88
CA ALA A 357 6.96 29.29 6.29
C ALA A 357 8.20 28.70 6.98
N ALA A 358 8.88 29.44 7.86
CA ALA A 358 10.18 29.03 8.40
C ALA A 358 10.12 27.69 9.16
N GLU A 359 9.11 27.50 10.02
CA GLU A 359 8.95 26.24 10.75
C GLU A 359 8.60 25.09 9.78
N SER A 360 7.72 25.33 8.80
CA SER A 360 7.39 24.32 7.78
C SER A 360 8.61 23.88 6.97
N LYS A 361 9.48 24.81 6.58
CA LYS A 361 10.74 24.50 5.86
C LYS A 361 11.70 23.67 6.71
N LYS A 362 11.83 24.02 7.99
CA LYS A 362 12.65 23.27 8.94
C LYS A 362 12.09 21.85 9.15
N CYS A 363 10.79 21.72 9.34
CA CYS A 363 10.12 20.43 9.53
C CYS A 363 10.22 19.53 8.29
N SER A 364 10.02 20.07 7.08
CA SER A 364 10.14 19.28 5.85
C SER A 364 11.58 18.85 5.59
N THR A 365 12.56 19.71 5.82
CA THR A 365 13.99 19.37 5.71
C THR A 365 14.39 18.28 6.70
N ALA A 366 13.97 18.40 7.97
CA ALA A 366 14.24 17.38 8.99
C ALA A 366 13.61 16.03 8.64
N ALA A 367 12.40 16.01 8.09
CA ALA A 367 11.76 14.78 7.62
C ALA A 367 12.48 14.17 6.40
N ALA A 368 12.97 15.00 5.47
CA ALA A 368 13.75 14.53 4.33
C ALA A 368 15.08 13.88 4.76
N LEU A 369 15.74 14.41 5.78
CA LEU A 369 16.95 13.81 6.36
C LEU A 369 16.66 12.49 7.09
N LYS A 370 15.46 12.32 7.68
CA LYS A 370 15.03 11.03 8.23
C LYS A 370 14.83 9.98 7.12
N ILE A 371 14.20 10.36 6.00
CA ILE A 371 14.10 9.50 4.82
C ILE A 371 15.50 9.10 4.36
N LEU A 372 16.41 10.07 4.16
CA LEU A 372 17.80 9.80 3.78
C LEU A 372 18.49 8.79 4.71
N SER A 373 18.34 8.97 6.02
CA SER A 373 18.93 8.06 7.00
C SER A 373 18.36 6.65 6.87
N ALA A 374 17.04 6.52 6.74
CA ALA A 374 16.39 5.22 6.57
C ALA A 374 16.80 4.54 5.25
N ILE A 375 16.87 5.28 4.15
CA ILE A 375 17.34 4.77 2.86
C ILE A 375 18.78 4.30 3.01
N ARG A 376 19.68 5.11 3.57
CA ARG A 376 21.10 4.74 3.75
C ARG A 376 21.29 3.48 4.61
N MET A 377 20.48 3.31 5.66
CA MET A 377 20.56 2.15 6.55
C MET A 377 20.11 0.85 5.87
N ASN A 378 19.18 0.94 4.92
CA ASN A 378 18.55 -0.21 4.26
C ASN A 378 18.97 -0.35 2.79
N TRP A 379 19.88 0.50 2.33
CA TRP A 379 20.39 0.48 0.96
C TRP A 379 21.24 -0.78 0.76
N PRO A 380 20.85 -1.70 -0.14
CA PRO A 380 21.53 -2.97 -0.27
C PRO A 380 22.94 -2.78 -0.85
N ALA A 381 23.93 -3.44 -0.25
CA ALA A 381 25.31 -3.41 -0.75
C ALA A 381 25.46 -4.10 -2.12
N GLN A 382 24.59 -5.06 -2.43
CA GLN A 382 24.49 -5.73 -3.72
C GLN A 382 23.02 -5.76 -4.13
N ARG A 383 22.72 -5.34 -5.35
CA ARG A 383 21.35 -5.36 -5.90
C ARG A 383 20.84 -6.80 -5.97
N SER A 384 19.71 -7.08 -5.33
CA SER A 384 19.04 -8.38 -5.36
C SER A 384 17.55 -8.18 -5.63
N GLU A 385 16.99 -8.90 -6.59
CA GLU A 385 15.53 -8.87 -6.83
C GLU A 385 14.72 -9.31 -5.60
N ARG A 386 15.38 -10.00 -4.65
CA ARG A 386 14.79 -10.57 -3.45
C ARG A 386 14.97 -9.71 -2.21
N ASP A 387 15.75 -8.63 -2.28
CA ASP A 387 15.88 -7.74 -1.13
C ASP A 387 14.57 -6.96 -0.90
N PHE A 388 14.22 -6.76 0.38
CA PHE A 388 12.94 -6.13 0.71
C PHE A 388 12.85 -4.69 0.20
N PHE A 389 14.00 -4.01 0.03
CA PHE A 389 14.05 -2.66 -0.52
C PHE A 389 13.47 -2.64 -1.95
N THR A 390 13.90 -3.57 -2.80
CA THR A 390 13.40 -3.76 -4.16
C THR A 390 11.95 -4.24 -4.17
N LEU A 391 11.57 -5.17 -3.28
CA LEU A 391 10.19 -5.64 -3.15
C LEU A 391 9.20 -4.54 -2.69
N GLN A 392 9.72 -3.48 -2.07
CA GLN A 392 8.96 -2.33 -1.60
C GLN A 392 9.03 -1.12 -2.55
N ALA A 393 9.57 -1.27 -3.75
CA ALA A 393 9.72 -0.20 -4.73
C ALA A 393 8.46 0.68 -4.91
N THR A 394 7.29 0.04 -4.98
CA THR A 394 5.96 0.68 -5.02
C THR A 394 5.77 1.74 -3.94
N PHE A 395 6.24 1.46 -2.72
CA PHE A 395 6.03 2.28 -1.53
C PHE A 395 7.16 3.28 -1.30
N LEU A 396 8.24 3.24 -2.09
CA LEU A 396 9.43 4.07 -1.91
C LEU A 396 9.51 5.25 -2.87
N GLY A 397 8.89 5.16 -4.05
CA GLY A 397 8.93 6.25 -5.04
C GLY A 397 8.44 7.60 -4.49
N HIS A 398 7.29 7.62 -3.80
CA HIS A 398 6.74 8.86 -3.21
C HIS A 398 7.65 9.46 -2.12
N PRO A 399 8.12 8.70 -1.11
CA PRO A 399 9.10 9.20 -0.14
C PRO A 399 10.39 9.75 -0.76
N LEU A 400 10.95 9.06 -1.75
CA LEU A 400 12.19 9.49 -2.41
C LEU A 400 11.97 10.82 -3.15
N ALA A 401 10.93 10.91 -3.97
CA ALA A 401 10.61 12.13 -4.73
C ALA A 401 10.31 13.33 -3.81
N THR A 402 9.51 13.13 -2.77
CA THR A 402 9.20 14.21 -1.80
C THR A 402 10.41 14.62 -0.97
N GLY A 403 11.25 13.67 -0.56
CA GLY A 403 12.53 13.95 0.09
C GLY A 403 13.45 14.79 -0.80
N MET A 404 13.58 14.42 -2.08
CA MET A 404 14.35 15.17 -3.07
C MET A 404 13.82 16.59 -3.26
N LYS A 405 12.49 16.76 -3.33
CA LYS A 405 11.85 18.09 -3.43
C LYS A 405 12.21 18.98 -2.25
N ALA A 406 12.07 18.47 -1.02
CA ALA A 406 12.37 19.23 0.20
C ALA A 406 13.85 19.62 0.29
N LEU A 407 14.77 18.69 -0.01
CA LEU A 407 16.21 18.96 -0.02
C LEU A 407 16.63 19.94 -1.11
N THR A 408 16.00 19.87 -2.29
CA THR A 408 16.26 20.82 -3.39
C THR A 408 15.94 22.25 -2.98
N ARG A 409 14.84 22.48 -2.26
CA ARG A 409 14.54 23.81 -1.72
C ARG A 409 15.54 24.25 -0.66
N CYS A 410 15.93 23.34 0.24
CA CYS A 410 16.95 23.64 1.24
C CYS A 410 18.27 24.08 0.58
N LEU A 411 18.68 23.42 -0.50
CA LEU A 411 19.87 23.76 -1.28
C LEU A 411 19.81 25.16 -1.90
N GLN A 412 18.64 25.60 -2.35
CA GLN A 412 18.44 26.93 -2.93
C GLN A 412 18.58 28.06 -1.90
N GLU A 413 18.47 27.75 -0.61
CA GLU A 413 18.51 28.70 0.50
C GLU A 413 19.79 28.61 1.35
N SER A 414 20.68 27.65 1.08
CA SER A 414 21.84 27.33 1.93
C SER A 414 23.19 27.91 1.45
N GLY A 415 24.14 28.07 2.39
CA GLY A 415 25.54 28.43 2.10
C GLY A 415 26.45 27.22 1.78
N ASP A 416 27.65 27.48 1.25
CA ASP A 416 28.51 26.52 0.54
C ASP A 416 28.73 25.14 1.23
N ALA A 417 29.12 25.10 2.51
CA ALA A 417 29.39 23.82 3.20
C ALA A 417 28.11 23.00 3.48
N THR A 418 26.99 23.68 3.76
CA THR A 418 25.70 23.02 3.95
C THR A 418 25.17 22.49 2.62
N SER A 419 25.43 23.22 1.53
CA SER A 419 25.08 22.83 0.17
C SER A 419 25.75 21.52 -0.25
N ILE A 420 27.01 21.26 0.11
CA ILE A 420 27.69 19.98 -0.21
C ILE A 420 26.95 18.78 0.42
N ASN A 421 26.64 18.85 1.73
CA ASN A 421 25.94 17.77 2.42
C ASN A 421 24.55 17.50 1.82
N ILE A 422 23.83 18.57 1.41
CA ILE A 422 22.52 18.44 0.78
C ILE A 422 22.64 17.84 -0.62
N VAL A 423 23.66 18.21 -1.39
CA VAL A 423 23.91 17.64 -2.71
C VAL A 423 24.22 16.14 -2.61
N ASP A 424 25.05 15.71 -1.66
CA ASP A 424 25.33 14.29 -1.45
C ASP A 424 24.08 13.52 -1.01
N ALA A 425 23.23 14.14 -0.18
CA ALA A 425 21.93 13.58 0.17
C ALA A 425 21.01 13.42 -1.06
N LEU A 426 20.93 14.45 -1.91
CA LEU A 426 20.16 14.43 -3.16
C LEU A 426 20.66 13.34 -4.12
N ARG A 427 21.97 13.19 -4.29
CA ARG A 427 22.56 12.12 -5.11
C ARG A 427 22.19 10.74 -4.60
N LEU A 428 22.24 10.53 -3.28
CA LEU A 428 21.85 9.26 -2.67
C LEU A 428 20.37 8.97 -2.91
N LEU A 429 19.47 9.93 -2.66
CA LEU A 429 18.04 9.74 -2.91
C LEU A 429 17.73 9.54 -4.40
N ARG A 430 18.46 10.20 -5.30
CA ARG A 430 18.32 10.01 -6.74
C ARG A 430 18.74 8.60 -7.17
N ALA A 431 19.91 8.16 -6.72
CA ALA A 431 20.37 6.79 -6.97
C ALA A 431 19.40 5.75 -6.40
N ALA A 432 18.75 6.10 -5.28
CA ALA A 432 17.67 5.30 -4.71
C ALA A 432 16.42 5.24 -5.57
N LEU A 433 16.05 6.36 -6.16
CA LEU A 433 14.93 6.42 -7.08
C LEU A 433 15.20 5.59 -8.33
N ASP A 434 16.41 5.71 -8.91
CA ASP A 434 16.84 4.96 -10.10
C ASP A 434 16.88 3.43 -9.87
N GLN A 435 16.83 2.94 -8.62
CA GLN A 435 16.71 1.50 -8.32
C GLN A 435 15.25 1.03 -8.21
N VAL A 436 14.33 1.89 -7.80
CA VAL A 436 12.93 1.51 -7.50
C VAL A 436 11.96 1.92 -8.59
N GLU A 437 12.37 2.78 -9.52
CA GLU A 437 11.58 3.18 -10.68
C GLU A 437 12.47 3.21 -11.93
N GLU A 438 11.88 2.83 -13.07
CA GLU A 438 12.55 2.93 -14.37
C GLU A 438 12.77 4.40 -14.76
N PRO A 439 13.81 4.71 -15.57
CA PRO A 439 14.02 6.06 -16.10
C PRO A 439 12.75 6.61 -16.77
N GLU A 440 12.51 7.92 -16.61
CA GLU A 440 11.28 8.59 -17.08
C GLU A 440 9.97 8.11 -16.42
N GLY A 441 10.06 7.32 -15.35
CA GLY A 441 8.91 7.01 -14.51
C GLY A 441 8.28 8.23 -13.84
N TYR A 442 7.08 8.05 -13.30
CA TYR A 442 6.28 9.14 -12.72
C TYR A 442 7.04 9.89 -11.62
N TRP A 443 7.73 9.18 -10.73
CA TRP A 443 8.50 9.80 -9.65
C TRP A 443 9.77 10.50 -10.17
N HIS A 444 10.38 9.98 -11.24
CA HIS A 444 11.45 10.69 -11.96
C HIS A 444 10.97 12.00 -12.58
N ILE A 445 9.83 12.00 -13.27
CA ILE A 445 9.23 13.18 -13.90
C ILE A 445 8.87 14.23 -12.84
N THR A 446 8.25 13.83 -11.73
CA THR A 446 7.92 14.76 -10.64
C THR A 446 9.17 15.29 -9.91
N SER A 447 10.32 14.64 -10.09
CA SER A 447 11.60 15.02 -9.49
C SER A 447 12.54 15.76 -10.45
N THR A 448 12.12 16.12 -11.67
CA THR A 448 13.00 16.77 -12.67
C THR A 448 13.68 18.04 -12.13
N VAL A 449 12.97 18.84 -11.32
CA VAL A 449 13.54 20.06 -10.71
C VAL A 449 14.76 19.75 -9.84
N ALA A 450 14.73 18.64 -9.11
CA ALA A 450 15.85 18.19 -8.28
C ALA A 450 17.04 17.76 -9.15
N SER A 451 16.79 16.99 -10.21
CA SER A 451 17.83 16.58 -11.17
C SER A 451 18.50 17.77 -11.85
N THR A 452 17.70 18.72 -12.38
CA THR A 452 18.23 19.94 -12.99
C THR A 452 19.02 20.80 -12.01
N THR A 453 18.63 20.80 -10.72
CA THR A 453 19.38 21.54 -9.69
C THR A 453 20.72 20.90 -9.40
N LEU A 454 20.79 19.56 -9.36
CA LEU A 454 22.05 18.82 -9.23
C LEU A 454 22.99 19.10 -10.40
N GLU A 455 22.51 19.01 -11.65
CA GLU A 455 23.30 19.29 -12.85
C GLU A 455 23.87 20.72 -12.85
N LYS A 456 23.05 21.71 -12.47
CA LYS A 456 23.51 23.10 -12.34
C LYS A 456 24.60 23.26 -11.29
N TRP A 457 24.54 22.50 -10.19
CA TRP A 457 25.56 22.52 -9.15
C TRP A 457 26.86 21.87 -9.64
N ASP A 458 26.78 20.70 -10.29
CA ASP A 458 27.92 19.98 -10.85
C ASP A 458 28.66 20.82 -11.90
N ASN A 459 27.91 21.48 -12.81
CA ASN A 459 28.49 22.37 -13.81
C ASN A 459 29.22 23.58 -13.19
N LYS A 460 28.69 24.13 -12.09
CA LYS A 460 29.37 25.22 -11.37
C LYS A 460 30.69 24.75 -10.78
N GLN A 461 30.74 23.59 -10.13
CA GLN A 461 31.96 23.05 -9.52
C GLN A 461 32.99 22.57 -10.56
N GLY A 462 32.54 21.94 -11.65
CA GLY A 462 33.39 21.52 -12.75
C GLY A 462 34.09 22.69 -13.46
N GLY A 463 33.45 23.86 -13.52
CA GLY A 463 34.06 25.09 -14.03
C GLY A 463 35.13 25.71 -13.13
N PHE A 464 35.19 25.35 -11.84
CA PHE A 464 36.26 25.79 -10.94
C PHE A 464 37.52 24.92 -11.06
N ASN A 465 37.40 23.65 -11.47
CA ASN A 465 38.52 22.71 -11.59
C ASN A 465 39.24 22.71 -12.94
N THR A 466 38.75 23.44 -13.95
CA THR A 466 39.38 23.56 -15.28
C THR A 466 40.20 24.84 -15.45
N GLY A 467 40.36 25.63 -14.38
CA GLY A 467 41.04 26.93 -14.38
C GLY A 467 42.29 27.02 -13.51
N SER A 468 42.99 25.92 -13.24
CA SER A 468 44.26 25.89 -12.48
C SER A 468 45.41 25.25 -13.23
#